data_AF-A0A3M2AS91-F1
#
_entry.id   AF-A0A3M2AS91-F1
#
_cell.length_a   1.000
_cell.length_b   1.000
_cell.length_c   1.000
_cell.angle_alpha   90.00
_cell.angle_beta   90.00
_cell.angle_gamma   90.00
#
_symmetry.space_group_name_H-M   'P 1'
#
loop_
_entity.id
_entity.type
_entity.pdbx_description
1 polymer ?
#
loop_
_entity_poly.entity_id
_entity_poly.type
_entity_poly.pdbx_seq_one_letter_code
_entity_poly.pdbx_strand_id
1 'polypeptide(L)'
;SGPAFATPIPVTVSSTLTSFTVVEQGTSPLHDGVDERYVGEFDLTTDSDWSTFNDPLMSLTDATLTLKLTPKHPLVSTDAFWLGGHKDATNEVSRDLAELYLFKPYTPGPGFDVPPLDKEQTYTINLLNFYNPDTLLNVVKSGDKIGGIWLRYGDDAVLTEASLELTAIQNPEPASLLLLGTGMLGLAAWRWRKKEKAE
;
A
#
# COMPACT_ATOMS: atom_id res chain seq x y z
N SER A 1 10.39 20.75 32.81
CA SER A 1 10.45 19.47 32.09
C SER A 1 9.72 19.66 30.77
N GLY A 2 10.43 19.57 29.64
CA GLY A 2 9.77 19.62 28.32
C GLY A 2 8.92 18.36 28.10
N PRO A 3 7.91 18.42 27.21
CA PRO A 3 7.19 17.21 26.82
C PRO A 3 8.18 16.21 26.20
N ALA A 4 8.18 14.97 26.69
CA ALA A 4 8.92 13.90 26.07
C ALA A 4 8.26 13.62 24.71
N PHE A 5 8.93 13.96 23.62
CA PHE A 5 8.50 13.53 22.29
C PHE A 5 8.81 12.03 22.18
N ALA A 6 7.78 11.22 21.90
CA ALA A 6 7.98 9.82 21.58
C ALA A 6 8.89 9.72 20.35
N THR A 7 9.91 8.87 20.42
CA THR A 7 10.78 8.61 19.26
C THR A 7 9.99 7.76 18.26
N PRO A 8 9.85 8.18 16.99
CA PRO A 8 9.15 7.38 15.98
C PRO A 8 9.77 5.99 15.86
N ILE A 9 8.94 4.96 15.79
CA ILE A 9 9.37 3.58 15.53
C ILE A 9 9.18 3.33 14.03
N PRO A 10 10.26 3.11 13.24
CA PRO A 10 10.12 2.66 11.87
C PRO A 10 9.70 1.19 11.85
N VAL A 11 8.77 0.87 10.96
CA VAL A 11 8.24 -0.47 10.73
C VAL A 11 8.21 -0.69 9.23
N THR A 12 8.87 -1.75 8.77
CA THR A 12 8.88 -2.14 7.36
C THR A 12 8.10 -3.43 7.25
N VAL A 13 7.03 -3.41 6.45
CA VAL A 13 6.31 -4.62 6.05
C VAL A 13 6.60 -4.88 4.58
N SER A 14 7.01 -6.09 4.26
CA SER A 14 7.37 -6.47 2.90
C SER A 14 6.72 -7.79 2.54
N SER A 15 6.11 -7.85 1.35
CA SER A 15 5.70 -9.12 0.77
C SER A 15 6.71 -9.52 -0.30
N THR A 16 7.67 -10.35 0.11
CA THR A 16 8.60 -11.04 -0.80
C THR A 16 8.28 -12.54 -0.91
N LEU A 17 7.27 -13.02 -0.18
CA LEU A 17 6.90 -14.44 -0.13
C LEU A 17 6.27 -14.85 -1.46
N THR A 18 7.10 -15.41 -2.34
CA THR A 18 6.88 -16.41 -3.41
C THR A 18 5.46 -16.92 -3.67
N SER A 19 4.49 -16.02 -3.79
CA SER A 19 3.25 -16.19 -4.52
C SER A 19 2.59 -14.82 -4.62
N PHE A 20 3.01 -14.04 -5.62
CA PHE A 20 1.99 -13.43 -6.46
C PHE A 20 1.11 -14.59 -6.93
N THR A 21 0.05 -14.88 -6.17
CA THR A 21 -0.89 -15.91 -6.58
C THR A 21 -1.65 -15.27 -7.71
N VAL A 22 -1.37 -15.71 -8.94
CA VAL A 22 -2.21 -15.32 -10.07
C VAL A 22 -3.58 -15.94 -9.80
N VAL A 23 -4.52 -15.13 -9.29
CA VAL A 23 -5.87 -15.58 -8.96
C VAL A 23 -6.71 -15.63 -10.23
N GLU A 24 -6.34 -14.82 -11.22
CA GLU A 24 -6.91 -14.84 -12.56
C GLU A 24 -5.84 -14.47 -13.59
N GLN A 25 -5.76 -15.31 -14.64
CA GLN A 25 -5.17 -14.94 -15.91
C GLN A 25 -6.32 -14.72 -16.89
N GLY A 26 -6.22 -13.67 -17.71
CA GLY A 26 -7.20 -13.47 -18.78
C GLY A 26 -7.35 -14.72 -19.64
N THR A 27 -8.53 -14.92 -20.25
CA THR A 27 -8.83 -16.08 -21.10
C THR A 27 -8.04 -16.11 -22.42
N SER A 28 -7.01 -15.27 -22.59
CA SER A 28 -6.18 -15.28 -23.79
C SER A 28 -5.34 -16.57 -23.81
N PRO A 29 -5.46 -17.41 -24.84
CA PRO A 29 -5.00 -18.80 -24.77
C PRO A 29 -3.47 -19.00 -24.82
N LEU A 30 -2.64 -17.96 -24.70
CA LEU A 30 -1.27 -18.08 -25.21
C LEU A 30 -0.11 -17.78 -24.26
N HIS A 31 -0.25 -17.10 -23.11
CA HIS A 31 0.92 -16.66 -22.31
C HIS A 31 2.04 -16.09 -23.19
N ASP A 32 1.66 -15.55 -24.35
CA ASP A 32 2.57 -15.10 -25.39
C ASP A 32 2.88 -13.62 -25.23
N GLY A 33 2.30 -13.00 -24.18
CA GLY A 33 2.43 -11.59 -23.84
C GLY A 33 1.75 -10.68 -24.86
N VAL A 34 0.70 -11.14 -25.54
CA VAL A 34 -0.19 -10.32 -26.37
C VAL A 34 -1.57 -10.31 -25.70
N ASP A 35 -2.03 -9.13 -25.28
CA ASP A 35 -3.26 -8.94 -24.48
C ASP A 35 -3.24 -9.71 -23.14
N GLU A 36 -2.09 -9.76 -22.51
CA GLU A 36 -1.87 -10.46 -21.25
C GLU A 36 -2.60 -9.73 -20.11
N ARG A 37 -3.16 -10.49 -19.17
CA ARG A 37 -3.80 -9.94 -17.97
C ARG A 37 -3.40 -10.78 -16.78
N TYR A 38 -2.78 -10.13 -15.80
CA TYR A 38 -2.48 -10.69 -14.50
C TYR A 38 -3.30 -10.00 -13.43
N VAL A 39 -3.93 -10.80 -12.57
CA VAL A 39 -4.52 -10.32 -11.32
C VAL A 39 -3.97 -11.16 -10.18
N GLY A 40 -3.44 -10.51 -9.16
CA GLY A 40 -2.97 -11.17 -7.94
C GLY A 40 -3.05 -10.29 -6.71
N GLU A 41 -2.73 -10.87 -5.57
CA GLU A 41 -2.86 -10.24 -4.25
C GLU A 41 -1.51 -10.21 -3.55
N PHE A 42 -1.15 -9.07 -2.97
CA PHE A 42 -0.14 -8.96 -1.93
C PHE A 42 -0.81 -9.19 -0.58
N ASP A 43 -0.38 -10.24 0.14
CA ASP A 43 -0.85 -10.52 1.49
C ASP A 43 0.23 -10.13 2.51
N LEU A 44 0.03 -8.97 3.15
CA LEU A 44 0.93 -8.43 4.16
C LEU A 44 0.65 -9.02 5.56
N THR A 45 -0.47 -9.74 5.75
CA THR A 45 -0.83 -10.29 7.06
C THR A 45 0.10 -11.40 7.54
N THR A 46 0.89 -11.94 6.63
CA THR A 46 1.91 -12.97 6.90
C THR A 46 3.23 -12.39 7.39
N ASP A 47 3.43 -11.08 7.28
CA ASP A 47 4.62 -10.38 7.77
C ASP A 47 4.60 -10.29 9.30
N SER A 48 5.76 -10.49 9.95
CA SER A 48 5.89 -10.43 11.41
C SER A 48 5.54 -9.05 11.97
N ASP A 49 5.77 -8.01 11.18
CA ASP A 49 5.64 -6.62 11.59
C ASP A 49 4.24 -6.05 11.28
N TRP A 50 3.38 -6.84 10.62
CA TRP A 50 2.01 -6.47 10.24
C TRP A 50 1.20 -5.91 11.41
N SER A 51 1.27 -6.57 12.57
CA SER A 51 0.50 -6.14 13.75
C SER A 51 0.84 -4.71 14.20
N THR A 52 2.10 -4.31 14.07
CA THR A 52 2.57 -2.97 14.41
C THR A 52 2.24 -1.98 13.29
N PHE A 53 2.42 -2.39 12.02
CA PHE A 53 2.07 -1.58 10.86
C PHE A 53 0.57 -1.23 10.79
N ASN A 54 -0.30 -2.15 11.23
CA ASN A 54 -1.74 -1.94 11.24
C ASN A 54 -2.22 -0.94 12.32
N ASP A 55 -1.33 -0.45 13.19
CA ASP A 55 -1.69 0.52 14.22
C ASP A 55 -2.24 1.84 13.61
N PRO A 56 -3.30 2.46 14.18
CA PRO A 56 -3.89 3.69 13.65
C PRO A 56 -2.96 4.90 13.62
N LEU A 57 -1.88 4.89 14.40
CA LEU A 57 -0.90 5.98 14.49
C LEU A 57 0.23 5.84 13.46
N MET A 58 0.22 4.81 12.61
CA MET A 58 1.23 4.63 11.58
C MET A 58 1.00 5.57 10.40
N SER A 59 2.07 6.20 9.93
CA SER A 59 2.11 6.95 8.68
C SER A 59 3.11 6.35 7.72
N LEU A 60 2.68 6.13 6.50
CA LEU A 60 3.50 5.56 5.43
C LEU A 60 4.55 6.57 4.98
N THR A 61 5.81 6.13 4.92
CA THR A 61 6.98 6.96 4.57
C THR A 61 7.70 6.47 3.33
N ASP A 62 7.58 5.19 2.99
CA ASP A 62 8.02 4.62 1.73
C ASP A 62 7.03 3.57 1.25
N ALA A 63 6.88 3.46 -0.07
CA ALA A 63 6.09 2.41 -0.69
C ALA A 63 6.71 2.07 -2.05
N THR A 64 7.36 0.92 -2.12
CA THR A 64 8.13 0.49 -3.28
C THR A 64 7.50 -0.74 -3.89
N LEU A 65 7.03 -0.61 -5.14
CA LEU A 65 6.57 -1.71 -5.98
C LEU A 65 7.70 -2.12 -6.92
N THR A 66 8.05 -3.40 -6.93
CA THR A 66 8.99 -3.97 -7.92
C THR A 66 8.25 -4.93 -8.83
N LEU A 67 8.39 -4.74 -10.13
CA LEU A 67 7.81 -5.59 -11.17
C LEU A 67 8.92 -6.16 -12.05
N LYS A 68 8.76 -7.42 -12.45
CA LYS A 68 9.67 -8.11 -13.37
C LYS A 68 8.89 -8.55 -14.59
N LEU A 69 9.22 -7.94 -15.71
CA LEU A 69 8.42 -8.02 -16.93
C LEU A 69 9.28 -8.48 -18.10
N THR A 70 8.74 -9.36 -18.91
CA THR A 70 9.30 -9.74 -20.22
C THR A 70 8.35 -9.26 -21.32
N PRO A 71 8.64 -8.13 -21.99
CA PRO A 71 7.86 -7.62 -23.12
C PRO A 71 7.84 -8.64 -24.25
N LYS A 72 6.67 -8.83 -24.87
CA LYS A 72 6.52 -9.75 -26.00
C LYS A 72 6.03 -9.07 -27.26
N HIS A 73 5.47 -7.87 -27.13
CA HIS A 73 4.90 -7.16 -28.26
C HIS A 73 5.36 -5.69 -28.31
N PRO A 74 5.55 -5.08 -29.51
CA PRO A 74 6.01 -3.69 -29.63
C PRO A 74 5.08 -2.63 -29.03
N LEU A 75 3.80 -2.96 -28.83
CA LEU A 75 2.83 -2.05 -28.23
C LEU A 75 2.93 -1.98 -26.69
N VAL A 76 3.91 -2.68 -26.07
CA VAL A 76 4.22 -2.63 -24.62
C VAL A 76 4.28 -1.23 -24.00
N SER A 77 4.45 -0.18 -24.81
CA SER A 77 4.28 1.20 -24.38
C SER A 77 2.95 1.50 -23.67
N THR A 78 1.87 0.78 -23.96
CA THR A 78 0.54 0.99 -23.36
C THR A 78 0.29 0.16 -22.10
N ASP A 79 1.23 -0.70 -21.70
CA ASP A 79 1.13 -1.50 -20.49
C ASP A 79 0.91 -0.62 -19.26
N ALA A 80 -0.07 -1.05 -18.47
CA ALA A 80 -0.52 -0.36 -17.28
C ALA A 80 -0.76 -1.32 -16.13
N PHE A 81 -0.74 -0.77 -14.92
CA PHE A 81 -1.13 -1.49 -13.72
C PHE A 81 -2.10 -0.68 -12.85
N TRP A 82 -2.81 -1.42 -12.00
CA TRP A 82 -3.76 -0.91 -11.02
C TRP A 82 -3.51 -1.57 -9.68
N LEU A 83 -3.64 -0.78 -8.62
CA LEU A 83 -3.64 -1.25 -7.25
C LEU A 83 -4.99 -0.90 -6.60
N GLY A 84 -5.54 -1.81 -5.80
CA GLY A 84 -6.83 -1.62 -5.15
C GLY A 84 -7.03 -2.50 -3.92
N GLY A 85 -7.97 -2.12 -3.06
CA GLY A 85 -8.29 -2.87 -1.84
C GLY A 85 -9.32 -3.97 -2.07
N HIS A 86 -10.01 -3.93 -3.21
CA HIS A 86 -11.16 -4.78 -3.49
C HIS A 86 -11.07 -5.41 -4.89
N LYS A 87 -11.84 -6.48 -5.09
CA LYS A 87 -12.21 -6.94 -6.43
C LYS A 87 -13.71 -6.82 -6.63
N ASP A 88 -14.12 -6.42 -7.82
CA ASP A 88 -15.53 -6.46 -8.18
C ASP A 88 -16.00 -7.89 -8.52
N ALA A 89 -17.29 -8.04 -8.79
CA ALA A 89 -17.90 -9.32 -9.15
C ALA A 89 -17.36 -9.93 -10.46
N THR A 90 -16.61 -9.15 -11.25
CA THR A 90 -15.92 -9.58 -12.47
C THR A 90 -14.42 -9.79 -12.27
N ASN A 91 -13.98 -9.87 -11.00
CA ASN A 91 -12.57 -9.99 -10.60
C ASN A 91 -11.67 -8.86 -11.13
N GLU A 92 -12.25 -7.70 -11.47
CA GLU A 92 -11.45 -6.52 -11.72
C GLU A 92 -11.05 -5.88 -10.39
N VAL A 93 -9.81 -5.43 -10.32
CA VAL A 93 -9.30 -4.67 -9.17
C VAL A 93 -10.02 -3.33 -9.12
N SER A 94 -10.56 -2.98 -7.96
CA SER A 94 -11.20 -1.68 -7.73
C SER A 94 -10.23 -0.54 -8.06
N ARG A 95 -10.74 0.50 -8.72
CA ARG A 95 -9.97 1.71 -9.06
C ARG A 95 -9.84 2.66 -7.88
N ASP A 96 -9.51 2.13 -6.70
CA ASP A 96 -9.30 2.93 -5.48
C ASP A 96 -8.08 3.85 -5.63
N LEU A 97 -7.09 3.38 -6.40
CA LEU A 97 -5.92 4.14 -6.81
C LEU A 97 -5.97 4.36 -8.33
N ALA A 98 -5.38 5.48 -8.76
CA ALA A 98 -5.29 5.80 -10.18
C ALA A 98 -4.45 4.75 -10.93
N GLU A 99 -4.89 4.40 -12.13
CA GLU A 99 -4.14 3.61 -13.12
C GLU A 99 -2.79 4.26 -13.44
N LEU A 100 -1.73 3.46 -13.56
CA LEU A 100 -0.40 3.94 -13.94
C LEU A 100 0.13 3.19 -15.16
N TYR A 101 0.50 3.96 -16.18
CA TYR A 101 1.21 3.45 -17.35
C TYR A 101 2.70 3.32 -17.03
N LEU A 102 3.33 2.19 -17.34
CA LEU A 102 4.74 2.00 -16.97
C LEU A 102 5.68 2.83 -17.85
N PHE A 103 5.35 2.92 -19.13
CA PHE A 103 6.26 3.39 -20.16
C PHE A 103 5.86 4.74 -20.75
N LYS A 104 6.85 5.47 -21.24
CA LYS A 104 6.63 6.69 -22.03
C LYS A 104 5.88 6.36 -23.34
N PRO A 105 5.10 7.31 -23.89
CA PRO A 105 4.90 8.68 -23.41
C PRO A 105 3.71 8.86 -22.45
N TYR A 106 3.12 7.78 -21.96
CA TYR A 106 1.84 7.84 -21.27
C TYR A 106 1.97 8.36 -19.84
N THR A 107 0.92 9.03 -19.38
CA THR A 107 0.82 9.62 -18.04
C THR A 107 -0.58 9.38 -17.48
N PRO A 108 -0.73 9.18 -16.16
CA PRO A 108 0.33 9.17 -15.14
C PRO A 108 1.15 7.88 -15.15
N GLY A 109 2.42 7.96 -14.73
CA GLY A 109 3.33 6.81 -14.76
C GLY A 109 4.78 7.13 -14.39
N PRO A 110 5.60 6.13 -14.01
CA PRO A 110 7.04 6.30 -13.79
C PRO A 110 7.81 6.72 -15.05
N GLY A 111 7.23 6.49 -16.24
CA GLY A 111 7.82 6.95 -17.49
C GLY A 111 9.13 6.24 -17.82
N PHE A 112 9.16 4.91 -17.66
CA PHE A 112 10.29 4.12 -18.12
C PHE A 112 10.39 4.16 -19.65
N ASP A 113 11.60 3.95 -20.15
CA ASP A 113 11.79 3.77 -21.58
C ASP A 113 11.28 2.38 -22.00
N VAL A 114 10.72 2.29 -23.20
CA VAL A 114 10.22 1.02 -23.73
C VAL A 114 11.38 0.02 -23.82
N PRO A 115 11.29 -1.13 -23.14
CA PRO A 115 12.34 -2.14 -23.14
C PRO A 115 12.45 -2.87 -24.49
N PRO A 116 13.61 -3.50 -24.75
CA PRO A 116 13.72 -4.46 -25.84
C PRO A 116 12.81 -5.68 -25.61
N LEU A 117 12.22 -6.18 -26.69
CA LEU A 117 11.40 -7.39 -26.68
C LEU A 117 12.20 -8.62 -26.21
N ASP A 118 11.49 -9.58 -25.62
CA ASP A 118 11.98 -10.88 -25.15
C ASP A 118 13.12 -10.82 -24.11
N LYS A 119 13.30 -9.67 -23.47
CA LYS A 119 14.27 -9.50 -22.38
C LYS A 119 13.55 -9.13 -21.11
N GLU A 120 13.73 -9.97 -20.08
CA GLU A 120 13.24 -9.66 -18.74
C GLU A 120 13.94 -8.40 -18.21
N GLN A 121 13.15 -7.50 -17.62
CA GLN A 121 13.62 -6.28 -16.98
C GLN A 121 12.92 -6.12 -15.63
N THR A 122 13.61 -5.46 -14.70
CA THR A 122 13.09 -5.13 -13.38
C THR A 122 12.79 -3.63 -13.30
N TYR A 123 11.59 -3.31 -12.84
CA TYR A 123 11.09 -1.95 -12.67
C TYR A 123 10.78 -1.71 -11.21
N THR A 124 11.39 -0.68 -10.63
CA THR A 124 11.17 -0.29 -9.23
C THR A 124 10.48 1.07 -9.21
N ILE A 125 9.32 1.12 -8.58
CA ILE A 125 8.40 2.26 -8.60
C ILE A 125 8.16 2.70 -7.16
N ASN A 126 8.54 3.94 -6.83
CA ASN A 126 8.08 4.56 -5.59
C ASN A 126 6.63 5.04 -5.78
N LEU A 127 5.70 4.33 -5.17
CA LEU A 127 4.26 4.57 -5.26
C LEU A 127 3.84 5.92 -4.65
N LEU A 128 4.62 6.45 -3.70
CA LEU A 128 4.32 7.75 -3.07
C LEU A 128 4.58 8.94 -4.00
N ASN A 129 5.22 8.72 -5.15
CA ASN A 129 5.31 9.73 -6.22
C ASN A 129 3.96 9.91 -6.96
N PHE A 130 3.04 8.96 -6.82
CA PHE A 130 1.78 8.92 -7.58
C PHE A 130 0.54 8.90 -6.69
N TYR A 131 0.66 8.33 -5.49
CA TYR A 131 -0.43 8.19 -4.56
C TYR A 131 -0.17 8.94 -3.26
N ASN A 132 -1.24 9.49 -2.69
CA ASN A 132 -1.17 10.05 -1.34
C ASN A 132 -0.90 8.91 -0.32
N PRO A 133 0.05 9.09 0.63
CA PRO A 133 0.38 8.06 1.61
C PRO A 133 -0.80 7.55 2.42
N ASP A 134 -1.72 8.44 2.85
CA ASP A 134 -2.89 8.06 3.64
C ASP A 134 -3.89 7.27 2.80
N THR A 135 -4.07 7.65 1.53
CA THR A 135 -4.92 6.89 0.60
C THR A 135 -4.38 5.48 0.36
N LEU A 136 -3.08 5.36 0.09
CA LEU A 136 -2.44 4.06 -0.12
C LEU A 136 -2.51 3.20 1.16
N LEU A 137 -2.24 3.79 2.33
CA LEU A 137 -2.34 3.08 3.61
C LEU A 137 -3.77 2.64 3.91
N ASN A 138 -4.78 3.48 3.59
CA ASN A 138 -6.18 3.12 3.77
C ASN A 138 -6.57 1.94 2.88
N VAL A 139 -6.12 1.89 1.63
CA VAL A 139 -6.34 0.72 0.75
C VAL A 139 -5.88 -0.57 1.42
N VAL A 140 -4.69 -0.55 2.06
CA VAL A 140 -4.16 -1.71 2.80
C VAL A 140 -5.04 -2.08 4.01
N LYS A 141 -5.59 -1.07 4.71
CA LYS A 141 -6.29 -1.26 5.99
C LYS A 141 -7.81 -1.44 5.88
N SER A 142 -8.41 -1.13 4.74
CA SER A 142 -9.88 -1.14 4.57
C SER A 142 -10.39 -1.95 3.38
N GLY A 143 -9.52 -2.67 2.66
CA GLY A 143 -9.90 -3.54 1.55
C GLY A 143 -10.82 -4.71 1.94
N ASP A 144 -11.21 -5.53 0.94
CA ASP A 144 -11.99 -6.77 1.14
C ASP A 144 -11.34 -7.70 2.17
N LYS A 145 -10.01 -7.66 2.21
CA LYS A 145 -9.17 -8.30 3.21
C LYS A 145 -8.21 -7.25 3.77
N ILE A 146 -8.31 -6.98 5.06
CA ILE A 146 -7.37 -6.11 5.77
C ILE A 146 -5.96 -6.71 5.64
N GLY A 147 -5.01 -5.92 5.15
CA GLY A 147 -3.64 -6.36 4.83
C GLY A 147 -3.48 -6.96 3.44
N GLY A 148 -4.57 -7.03 2.65
CA GLY A 148 -4.55 -7.42 1.25
C GLY A 148 -4.52 -6.21 0.32
N ILE A 149 -3.69 -6.28 -0.72
CA ILE A 149 -3.69 -5.30 -1.82
C ILE A 149 -3.71 -6.07 -3.13
N TRP A 150 -4.69 -5.78 -3.97
CA TRP A 150 -4.79 -6.39 -5.29
C TRP A 150 -3.97 -5.61 -6.31
N LEU A 151 -3.26 -6.34 -7.17
CA LEU A 151 -2.56 -5.85 -8.34
C LEU A 151 -3.23 -6.41 -9.59
N ARG A 152 -3.55 -5.53 -10.53
CA ARG A 152 -3.81 -5.88 -11.93
C ARG A 152 -2.68 -5.34 -12.78
N TYR A 153 -2.15 -6.16 -13.68
CA TYR A 153 -1.25 -5.76 -14.75
C TYR A 153 -1.82 -6.27 -16.08
N GLY A 154 -1.59 -5.57 -17.17
CA GLY A 154 -1.84 -6.18 -18.48
C GLY A 154 -1.31 -5.41 -19.67
N ASP A 155 -1.67 -5.96 -20.83
CA ASP A 155 -1.37 -5.53 -22.21
C ASP A 155 -0.29 -6.41 -22.90
N ASP A 156 0.97 -6.01 -23.00
CA ASP A 156 1.92 -6.61 -23.97
C ASP A 156 3.23 -7.16 -23.37
N ALA A 157 3.21 -7.46 -22.07
CA ALA A 157 4.32 -8.11 -21.37
C ALA A 157 3.87 -9.20 -20.40
N VAL A 158 4.76 -10.19 -20.24
CA VAL A 158 4.63 -11.25 -19.23
C VAL A 158 5.17 -10.75 -17.90
N LEU A 159 4.33 -10.74 -16.86
CA LEU A 159 4.72 -10.45 -15.47
C LEU A 159 5.15 -11.74 -14.78
N THR A 160 6.45 -11.86 -14.51
CA THR A 160 7.05 -13.06 -13.88
C THR A 160 7.15 -12.92 -12.37
N GLU A 161 7.27 -11.69 -11.86
CA GLU A 161 7.42 -11.41 -10.44
C GLU A 161 6.89 -10.01 -10.10
N ALA A 162 6.19 -9.90 -8.98
CA ALA A 162 5.78 -8.64 -8.39
C ALA A 162 6.03 -8.69 -6.87
N SER A 163 6.62 -7.65 -6.31
CA SER A 163 6.84 -7.51 -4.87
C SER A 163 6.52 -6.11 -4.39
N LEU A 164 6.02 -6.01 -3.15
CA LEU A 164 5.64 -4.76 -2.53
C LEU A 164 6.30 -4.64 -1.16
N GLU A 165 6.95 -3.50 -0.96
CA GLU A 165 7.57 -3.10 0.30
C GLU A 165 6.94 -1.79 0.77
N LEU A 166 6.46 -1.76 2.01
CA LEU A 166 5.88 -0.58 2.64
C LEU A 166 6.65 -0.28 3.93
N THR A 167 7.12 0.95 4.08
CA THR A 167 7.74 1.40 5.32
C THR A 167 6.92 2.52 5.93
N ALA A 168 6.53 2.35 7.18
CA ALA A 168 5.79 3.33 7.96
C ALA A 168 6.53 3.70 9.24
N ILE A 169 6.23 4.88 9.78
CA ILE A 169 6.69 5.32 11.09
C ILE A 169 5.49 5.54 12.00
N GLN A 170 5.66 5.24 13.29
CA GLN A 170 4.66 5.60 14.28
C GLN A 170 4.70 7.11 14.55
N ASN A 171 3.57 7.77 14.38
CA ASN A 171 3.41 9.16 14.78
C ASN A 171 3.23 9.28 16.30
N PRO A 172 3.85 10.28 16.95
CA PRO A 172 3.57 10.55 18.35
C PRO A 172 2.08 10.85 18.57
N GLU A 173 1.47 10.26 19.61
CA GLU A 173 0.11 10.63 19.99
C GLU A 173 0.03 12.14 20.25
N PRO A 174 -1.02 12.83 19.76
CA PRO A 174 -1.21 14.23 20.11
C PRO A 174 -1.44 14.35 21.62
N ALA A 175 -0.62 15.17 22.28
CA ALA A 175 -0.59 15.37 23.74
C ALA A 175 -1.93 15.80 24.37
N SER A 176 -2.93 16.13 23.55
CA SER A 176 -4.30 16.44 23.97
C SER A 176 -5.02 15.28 24.67
N LEU A 177 -4.66 14.02 24.40
CA LEU A 177 -5.25 12.87 25.11
C LEU A 177 -4.76 12.76 26.56
N LEU A 178 -3.49 13.08 26.83
CA LEU A 178 -2.94 13.14 28.19
C LEU A 178 -3.57 14.27 29.02
N LEU A 179 -3.92 15.39 28.39
CA LEU A 179 -4.53 16.53 29.06
C LEU A 179 -5.97 16.25 29.55
N LEU A 180 -6.74 15.46 28.81
CA LEU A 180 -8.09 15.05 29.21
C LEU A 180 -8.10 14.18 30.48
N GLY A 181 -7.11 13.30 30.65
CA GLY A 181 -6.96 12.48 31.87
C GLY A 181 -6.65 13.30 33.12
N THR A 182 -5.75 14.27 33.00
CA THR A 182 -5.41 15.16 34.14
C THR A 182 -6.51 16.17 34.49
N GLY A 183 -7.26 16.66 33.50
CA GLY A 183 -8.37 17.60 33.72
C GLY A 183 -9.52 16.99 34.52
N MET A 184 -9.85 15.72 34.29
CA MET A 184 -10.92 15.04 35.03
C MET A 184 -10.54 14.70 36.47
N LEU A 185 -9.27 14.35 36.74
CA LEU A 185 -8.77 14.15 38.11
C LEU A 185 -8.77 15.47 38.91
N GLY A 186 -8.40 16.59 38.27
CA GLY A 186 -8.46 17.91 38.90
C GLY A 186 -9.89 18.32 39.30
N LEU A 187 -10.88 18.04 38.44
CA LEU A 187 -12.29 18.33 38.72
C LEU A 187 -12.88 17.41 39.81
N ALA A 188 -12.51 16.13 39.84
CA ALA A 188 -12.95 15.21 40.88
C ALA A 188 -12.38 15.59 42.26
N ALA A 189 -11.10 15.95 42.33
CA ALA A 189 -10.45 16.39 43.57
C ALA A 189 -11.00 17.73 44.08
N TRP A 190 -11.32 18.67 43.19
CA TRP A 190 -11.96 19.93 43.58
C TRP A 190 -13.37 19.73 44.14
N ARG A 191 -14.13 18.78 43.57
CA ARG A 191 -15.51 18.48 43.99
C ARG A 191 -15.56 17.81 45.38
N TRP A 192 -14.56 17.00 45.73
CA TRP A 192 -14.44 16.40 47.07
C TRP A 192 -14.11 17.44 48.15
N ARG A 193 -13.16 18.34 47.88
CA ARG A 193 -12.76 19.40 48.84
C ARG A 193 -13.88 20.39 49.19
N LYS A 194 -14.90 20.52 48.34
CA LYS A 194 -16.06 21.38 48.60
C LYS A 194 -17.08 20.75 49.57
N LYS A 195 -17.14 19.42 49.66
CA LYS A 195 -18.02 18.73 50.61
C LYS A 195 -17.51 18.81 52.05
N GLU A 196 -16.19 18.75 52.26
CA GLU A 196 -15.58 18.82 53.60
C GLU A 196 -15.67 20.21 54.27
N LYS A 197 -16.02 21.27 53.54
CA LYS A 197 -16.15 22.64 54.08
C LYS A 197 -17.61 23.07 54.33
N ALA A 198 -18.57 22.16 54.16
CA ALA A 198 -19.99 22.42 54.34
C ALA A 198 -20.59 21.69 55.57
N GLU A 199 -19.75 21.06 56.38
CA GLU A 199 -20.06 20.56 57.74
C GLU A 199 -19.36 21.46 58.78
#